data_AF-W6KTU8-F1
#
_entry.id   AF-W6KTU8-F1
#
_cell.length_a   1.000
_cell.length_b   1.000
_cell.length_c   1.000
_cell.angle_alpha   90.00
_cell.angle_beta   90.00
_cell.angle_gamma   90.00
#
_symmetry.space_group_name_H-M   'P 1'
#
loop_
_entity.id
_entity.type
_entity.pdbx_description
1 polymer ?
#
loop_
_entity_poly.entity_id
_entity_poly.type
_entity_poly.pdbx_seq_one_letter_code
_entity_poly.pdbx_strand_id
1 'polypeptide(L)'
;MPLDYVGKLHRTVYFCHCAEEDREDLLRLLLQRCGAIEAWDVIDQDRLAVIFAKVDSVSNALSFHGLSFVNMETRLVVWKATEAPPPEASTQLAIAAPSTGGGGGGELIAGDDAVEARRARREARQQRLDAIKTTLHAEVARSDYSNPAIRAAKLRELSFRQLRALCVLTKRAIHHAEEELASKKSNLAMIHSLLASLPDTGVKGGG
;
A
#
# COMPACT_ATOMS: atom_id res chain seq x y z
N MET A 1 32.77 8.15 -14.28
CA MET A 1 33.52 9.36 -14.70
C MET A 1 33.13 10.46 -13.74
N PRO A 2 34.07 11.24 -13.20
CA PRO A 2 33.74 12.28 -12.23
C PRO A 2 32.78 13.29 -12.87
N LEU A 3 31.67 13.61 -12.20
CA LEU A 3 30.73 14.61 -12.69
C LEU A 3 31.38 15.99 -12.81
N ASP A 4 31.12 16.64 -13.93
CA ASP A 4 31.49 18.04 -14.13
C ASP A 4 30.42 18.94 -13.49
N TYR A 5 30.73 19.47 -12.30
CA TYR A 5 29.85 20.35 -11.53
C TYR A 5 29.95 21.82 -11.97
N VAL A 6 30.87 22.16 -12.88
CA VAL A 6 31.15 23.55 -13.27
C VAL A 6 29.90 24.15 -13.95
N GLY A 7 29.30 25.15 -13.30
CA GLY A 7 28.10 25.83 -13.80
C GLY A 7 26.79 25.05 -13.66
N LYS A 8 26.75 23.96 -12.88
CA LYS A 8 25.53 23.14 -12.67
C LYS A 8 25.09 23.03 -11.21
N LEU A 9 25.80 23.68 -10.29
CA LEU A 9 25.52 23.65 -8.85
C LEU A 9 24.09 24.11 -8.51
N HIS A 10 23.56 25.10 -9.23
CA HIS A 10 22.18 25.60 -9.03
C HIS A 10 21.08 24.61 -9.42
N ARG A 11 21.44 23.52 -10.09
CA ARG A 11 20.55 22.42 -10.49
C ARG A 11 20.86 21.10 -9.79
N THR A 12 21.79 21.12 -8.84
CA THR A 12 22.27 19.93 -8.15
C THR A 12 21.64 19.82 -6.76
N VAL A 13 21.19 18.62 -6.43
CA VAL A 13 20.59 18.28 -5.13
C VAL A 13 21.34 17.09 -4.55
N TYR A 14 21.61 17.16 -3.25
CA TYR A 14 22.22 16.08 -2.49
C TYR A 14 21.15 15.31 -1.71
N PHE A 15 21.28 13.99 -1.70
CA PHE A 15 20.46 13.06 -0.93
C PHE A 15 21.38 12.24 -0.01
N CYS A 16 21.05 12.20 1.29
CA CYS A 16 21.69 11.38 2.31
C CYS A 16 20.72 10.36 2.91
N HIS A 17 21.27 9.33 3.56
CA HIS A 17 20.52 8.23 4.17
C HIS A 17 19.73 7.39 3.15
N CYS A 18 20.26 7.28 1.93
CA CYS A 18 19.73 6.38 0.92
C CYS A 18 20.66 5.18 0.81
N ALA A 19 20.16 4.01 1.22
CA ALA A 19 20.88 2.75 1.09
C ALA A 19 21.26 2.50 -0.38
N GLU A 20 22.43 1.90 -0.62
CA GLU A 20 22.93 1.71 -2.00
C GLU A 20 21.93 0.94 -2.88
N GLU A 21 21.19 0.02 -2.26
CA GLU A 21 20.19 -0.83 -2.90
C GLU A 21 18.96 -0.03 -3.37
N ASP A 22 18.66 1.10 -2.73
CA ASP A 22 17.45 1.90 -2.96
C ASP A 22 17.74 3.13 -3.85
N ARG A 23 19.01 3.38 -4.21
CA ARG A 23 19.42 4.54 -5.02
C ARG A 23 18.77 4.55 -6.40
N GLU A 24 18.72 3.40 -7.08
CA GLU A 24 18.10 3.31 -8.41
C GLU A 24 16.59 3.58 -8.36
N ASP A 25 15.91 3.08 -7.34
CA ASP A 25 14.47 3.28 -7.16
C ASP A 25 14.16 4.74 -6.75
N LEU A 26 15.03 5.37 -5.96
CA LEU A 26 14.96 6.80 -5.68
C LEU A 26 15.11 7.61 -6.97
N LEU A 27 16.08 7.28 -7.82
CA LEU A 27 16.27 7.96 -9.11
C LEU A 27 15.08 7.78 -10.05
N ARG A 28 14.49 6.58 -10.12
CA ARG A 28 13.24 6.34 -10.87
C ARG A 28 12.09 7.18 -10.35
N LEU A 29 11.97 7.29 -9.02
CA LEU A 29 10.95 8.12 -8.39
C LEU A 29 11.16 9.60 -8.73
N LEU A 30 12.40 10.09 -8.64
CA LEU A 30 12.76 11.46 -8.98
C LEU A 30 12.51 11.75 -10.47
N LEU A 31 12.79 10.82 -11.37
CA LEU A 31 12.44 10.94 -12.79
C LEU A 31 10.93 11.08 -13.01
N GLN A 32 10.12 10.31 -12.28
CA GLN A 32 8.67 10.32 -12.42
C GLN A 32 7.99 11.54 -11.78
N ARG A 33 8.55 12.08 -10.69
CA ARG A 33 7.93 13.16 -9.89
C ARG A 33 8.56 14.53 -10.09
N CYS A 34 9.88 14.59 -10.24
CA CYS A 34 10.64 15.84 -10.33
C CYS A 34 11.00 16.20 -11.78
N GLY A 35 11.16 15.21 -12.66
CA GLY A 35 11.44 15.41 -14.09
C GLY A 35 12.79 14.85 -14.53
N ALA A 36 13.24 15.22 -15.74
CA ALA A 36 14.43 14.65 -16.36
C ALA A 36 15.72 14.91 -15.56
N ILE A 37 16.44 13.83 -15.26
CA ILE A 37 17.76 13.84 -14.62
C ILE A 37 18.82 13.87 -15.71
N GLU A 38 19.74 14.83 -15.63
CA GLU A 38 20.85 14.97 -16.58
C GLU A 38 21.97 14.00 -16.23
N ALA A 39 22.33 13.93 -14.94
CA ALA A 39 23.34 13.02 -14.44
C ALA A 39 23.16 12.80 -12.93
N TRP A 40 23.70 11.71 -12.41
CA TRP A 40 23.76 11.41 -10.98
C TRP A 40 25.09 10.71 -10.67
N ASP A 41 25.60 10.92 -9.47
CA ASP A 41 26.85 10.30 -9.01
C ASP A 41 26.86 10.19 -7.49
N VAL A 42 27.70 9.30 -7.00
CA VAL A 42 27.86 9.03 -5.57
C VAL A 42 29.17 9.69 -5.15
N ILE A 43 29.08 10.77 -4.38
CA ILE A 43 30.27 11.52 -3.93
C ILE A 43 30.98 10.77 -2.80
N ASP A 44 30.20 10.25 -1.84
CA ASP A 44 30.67 9.43 -0.72
C ASP A 44 29.74 8.23 -0.53
N GLN A 45 30.13 7.27 0.32
CA GLN A 45 29.36 6.06 0.63
C GLN A 45 27.90 6.31 1.05
N ASP A 46 27.54 7.53 1.46
CA ASP A 46 26.20 7.91 1.91
C ASP A 46 25.60 9.11 1.16
N ARG A 47 26.31 9.71 0.19
CA ARG A 47 25.89 10.96 -0.46
C ARG A 47 25.67 10.78 -1.96
N LEU A 48 24.42 10.86 -2.38
CA LEU A 48 24.02 10.84 -3.79
C LEU A 48 23.82 12.28 -4.29
N ALA A 49 24.55 12.65 -5.33
CA ALA A 49 24.38 13.90 -6.05
C ALA A 49 23.51 13.66 -7.29
N VAL A 50 22.45 14.45 -7.45
CA VAL A 50 21.54 14.39 -8.59
C VAL A 50 21.51 15.75 -9.27
N ILE A 51 21.85 15.78 -10.56
CA ILE A 51 21.80 16.97 -11.41
C ILE A 51 20.54 16.90 -12.27
N PHE A 52 19.63 17.85 -12.06
CA PHE A 52 18.40 17.95 -12.84
C PHE A 52 18.59 18.80 -14.10
N ALA A 53 17.89 18.46 -15.18
CA ALA A 53 17.94 19.22 -16.42
C ALA A 53 17.35 20.64 -16.26
N LYS A 54 16.32 20.78 -15.41
CA LYS A 54 15.59 22.03 -15.14
C LYS A 54 15.75 22.46 -13.69
N VAL A 55 15.78 23.79 -13.46
CA VAL A 55 15.86 24.37 -12.11
C VAL A 55 14.58 24.13 -11.32
N ASP A 56 13.41 24.15 -11.98
CA ASP A 56 12.12 23.95 -11.32
C ASP A 56 11.99 22.57 -10.64
N SER A 57 12.68 21.56 -11.18
CA SER A 57 12.74 20.21 -10.63
C SER A 57 13.42 20.15 -9.26
N VAL A 58 14.30 21.11 -8.95
CA VAL A 58 15.03 21.20 -7.68
C VAL A 58 14.07 21.46 -6.52
N SER A 59 13.07 22.34 -6.71
CA SER A 59 12.09 22.67 -5.67
C SER A 59 11.22 21.46 -5.32
N ASN A 60 10.85 20.65 -6.32
CA ASN A 60 10.12 19.42 -6.09
C ASN A 60 11.00 18.35 -5.42
N ALA A 61 12.27 18.26 -5.79
CA ALA A 61 13.23 17.37 -5.16
C ALA A 61 13.43 17.69 -3.66
N LEU A 62 13.41 18.97 -3.28
CA LEU A 62 13.50 19.38 -1.87
C LEU A 62 12.32 18.91 -1.01
N SER A 63 11.14 18.70 -1.59
CA SER A 63 9.98 18.18 -0.85
C SER A 63 10.17 16.74 -0.35
N PHE A 64 11.20 16.03 -0.84
CA PHE A 64 11.57 14.70 -0.36
C PHE A 64 12.36 14.72 0.95
N HIS A 65 12.76 15.90 1.42
CA HIS A 65 13.40 16.07 2.73
C HIS A 65 12.48 15.59 3.86
N GLY A 66 12.99 14.70 4.72
CA GLY A 66 12.27 14.16 5.87
C GLY A 66 11.36 12.96 5.56
N LEU A 67 11.26 12.53 4.29
CA LEU A 67 10.47 11.36 3.93
C LEU A 67 11.24 10.06 4.22
N SER A 68 10.56 9.08 4.80
CA SER A 68 11.06 7.70 4.87
C SER A 68 10.93 7.02 3.51
N PHE A 69 12.02 6.51 2.96
CA PHE A 69 12.04 5.84 1.67
C PHE A 69 12.56 4.41 1.82
N VAL A 70 11.69 3.45 1.51
CA VAL A 70 11.90 1.98 1.59
C VAL A 70 12.18 1.45 3.01
N ASN A 71 13.14 2.02 3.75
CA ASN A 71 13.35 1.77 5.17
C ASN A 71 12.63 2.86 6.00
N MET A 72 11.82 2.44 6.99
CA MET A 72 11.11 3.36 7.89
C MET A 72 11.98 3.85 9.06
N GLU A 73 13.16 3.25 9.23
CA GLU A 73 14.11 3.59 10.31
C GLU A 73 14.89 4.88 10.03
N THR A 74 15.09 5.24 8.76
CA THR A 74 15.89 6.39 8.33
C THR A 74 15.10 7.31 7.42
N ARG A 75 15.19 8.62 7.65
CA ARG A 75 14.56 9.65 6.83
C ARG A 75 15.56 10.20 5.83
N LEU A 76 15.11 10.42 4.60
CA LEU A 76 15.92 11.07 3.56
C LEU A 76 16.24 12.50 3.97
N VAL A 77 17.52 12.86 3.88
CA VAL A 77 17.96 14.25 4.08
C VAL A 77 18.34 14.80 2.72
N VAL A 78 17.63 15.85 2.31
CA VAL A 78 17.77 16.44 0.96
C VAL A 78 18.08 17.93 1.09
N TRP A 79 19.06 18.43 0.33
CA TRP A 79 19.38 19.86 0.25
C TRP A 79 19.99 20.25 -1.10
N LYS A 80 19.95 21.55 -1.42
CA LYS A 80 20.56 22.10 -2.64
C LYS A 80 22.07 22.19 -2.50
N ALA A 81 22.80 21.95 -3.59
CA ALA A 81 24.26 22.08 -3.57
C ALA A 81 24.76 23.52 -3.35
N THR A 82 23.92 24.53 -3.59
CA THR A 82 24.22 25.94 -3.31
C THR A 82 24.04 26.33 -1.84
N GLU A 83 23.40 25.46 -1.04
CA GLU A 83 23.08 25.72 0.37
C GLU A 83 24.00 24.89 1.27
N ALA A 84 24.27 25.40 2.47
CA ALA A 84 25.06 24.66 3.45
C ALA A 84 24.34 23.36 3.86
N PRO A 85 25.07 22.26 4.09
CA PRO A 85 24.46 20.99 4.47
C PRO A 85 23.70 21.12 5.80
N PRO A 86 22.48 20.58 5.90
CA PRO A 86 21.71 20.56 7.15
C PRO A 86 22.44 19.71 8.21
N PRO A 87 22.24 19.99 9.51
CA PRO A 87 22.94 19.29 10.60
C PRO A 87 22.66 17.78 10.64
N GLU A 88 21.55 17.37 10.03
CA GLU A 88 21.13 15.99 9.88
C GLU A 88 21.89 15.25 8.77
N ALA A 89 22.61 15.95 7.88
CA ALA A 89 23.47 15.31 6.90
C ALA A 89 24.72 14.77 7.62
N SER A 90 24.73 13.48 7.93
CA SER A 90 25.86 12.76 8.51
C SER A 90 27.03 12.74 7.52
N THR A 91 27.80 13.84 7.51
CA THR A 91 29.22 13.96 7.15
C THR A 91 29.53 15.45 7.05
N GLN A 92 29.62 16.09 8.21
CA GLN A 92 30.49 17.25 8.35
C GLN A 92 31.87 16.83 7.81
N LEU A 93 32.39 17.59 6.85
CA LEU A 93 33.77 17.45 6.37
C LEU A 93 34.69 17.49 7.58
N ALA A 94 35.07 16.31 8.08
CA ALA A 94 36.20 16.16 8.97
C ALA A 94 37.43 16.43 8.10
N ILE A 95 37.76 17.72 7.97
CA ILE A 95 39.11 18.13 7.61
C ILE A 95 40.00 17.43 8.62
N ALA A 96 40.85 16.51 8.15
CA ALA A 96 41.81 15.79 8.95
C ALA A 96 42.77 16.80 9.63
N ALA A 97 42.37 17.28 10.80
CA ALA A 97 43.28 17.87 11.76
C ALA A 97 43.92 16.69 12.51
N PRO A 98 45.27 16.60 12.59
CA PRO A 98 45.93 15.57 13.37
C PRO A 98 45.71 15.88 14.85
N SER A 99 44.63 15.40 15.43
CA SER A 99 44.43 15.41 16.88
C SER A 99 45.03 14.14 17.46
N THR A 100 46.20 14.35 18.06
CA THR A 100 46.88 13.41 18.93
C THR A 100 46.03 13.19 20.18
N GLY A 101 45.75 11.93 20.51
CA GLY A 101 45.43 11.50 21.87
C GLY A 101 43.97 11.19 22.17
N GLY A 102 43.70 9.95 22.54
CA GLY A 102 42.60 9.64 23.47
C GLY A 102 41.65 8.53 23.06
N GLY A 103 42.15 7.28 23.02
CA GLY A 103 41.50 6.09 23.57
C GLY A 103 40.01 5.82 23.28
N GLY A 104 39.76 4.81 22.45
CA GLY A 104 38.46 4.16 22.31
C GLY A 104 38.50 3.06 21.25
N GLY A 105 39.27 2.00 21.51
CA GLY A 105 39.39 0.85 20.63
C GLY A 105 38.03 0.18 20.36
N GLY A 106 37.80 -0.09 19.08
CA GLY A 106 36.67 -0.82 18.52
C GLY A 106 36.98 -1.16 17.06
N GLU A 107 38.12 -1.82 16.87
CA GLU A 107 38.69 -2.24 15.60
C GLU A 107 37.81 -3.30 14.92
N LEU A 108 37.26 -2.93 13.77
CA LEU A 108 37.18 -3.69 12.52
C LEU A 108 37.45 -5.21 12.59
N ILE A 109 36.38 -6.02 12.61
CA ILE A 109 36.27 -7.23 11.78
C ILE A 109 34.79 -7.39 11.38
N ALA A 110 34.38 -6.75 10.28
CA ALA A 110 33.14 -7.15 9.60
C ALA A 110 33.42 -8.49 8.91
N GLY A 111 33.26 -9.57 9.66
CA GLY A 111 33.46 -10.93 9.19
C GLY A 111 32.54 -11.27 8.02
N ASP A 112 32.99 -12.22 7.20
CA ASP A 112 32.28 -12.82 6.06
C ASP A 112 30.79 -13.12 6.37
N ASP A 113 30.48 -13.43 7.63
CA ASP A 113 29.13 -13.67 8.16
C ASP A 113 28.15 -12.50 7.99
N ALA A 114 28.62 -11.25 8.02
CA ALA A 114 27.75 -10.08 7.81
C ALA A 114 27.38 -9.89 6.32
N VAL A 115 28.24 -10.35 5.40
CA VAL A 115 27.99 -10.32 3.95
C VAL A 115 27.08 -11.48 3.54
N GLU A 116 27.30 -12.67 4.11
CA GLU A 116 26.45 -13.85 3.94
C GLU A 116 25.03 -13.61 4.52
N ALA A 117 24.91 -13.01 5.71
CA ALA A 117 23.60 -12.66 6.28
C ALA A 117 22.84 -11.61 5.43
N ARG A 118 23.56 -10.73 4.74
CA ARG A 118 22.96 -9.76 3.80
C ARG A 118 22.52 -10.44 2.50
N ARG A 119 23.30 -11.37 1.96
CA ARG A 119 22.91 -12.18 0.80
C ARG A 119 21.67 -13.05 1.10
N ALA A 120 21.63 -13.70 2.26
CA ALA A 120 20.46 -14.48 2.68
C ALA A 120 19.18 -13.63 2.82
N ARG A 121 19.29 -12.38 3.30
CA ARG A 121 18.15 -11.44 3.33
C ARG A 121 17.70 -11.03 1.92
N ARG A 122 18.62 -10.80 0.99
CA ARG A 122 18.31 -10.49 -0.41
C ARG A 122 17.61 -11.65 -1.10
N GLU A 123 18.13 -12.87 -0.94
CA GLU A 123 17.52 -14.08 -1.50
C GLU A 123 16.14 -14.32 -0.92
N ALA A 124 15.96 -14.18 0.40
CA ALA A 124 14.65 -14.31 1.02
C ALA A 124 13.65 -13.24 0.55
N ARG A 125 14.10 -11.99 0.33
CA ARG A 125 13.25 -10.91 -0.20
C ARG A 125 12.90 -11.17 -1.66
N GLN A 126 13.85 -11.63 -2.46
CA GLN A 126 13.65 -11.93 -3.88
C GLN A 126 12.70 -13.12 -4.06
N GLN A 127 12.86 -14.18 -3.27
CA GLN A 127 11.94 -15.31 -3.22
C GLN A 127 10.51 -14.88 -2.84
N ARG A 128 10.37 -13.97 -1.85
CA ARG A 128 9.06 -13.41 -1.49
C ARG A 128 8.46 -12.58 -2.63
N LEU A 129 9.25 -11.75 -3.29
CA LEU A 129 8.79 -10.94 -4.42
C LEU A 129 8.40 -11.80 -5.62
N ASP A 130 9.15 -12.86 -5.91
CA ASP A 130 8.85 -13.77 -7.02
C ASP A 130 7.64 -14.66 -6.70
N ALA A 131 7.46 -15.06 -5.43
CA ALA A 131 6.22 -15.68 -4.97
C ALA A 131 5.02 -14.73 -5.14
N ILE A 132 5.15 -13.45 -4.78
CA ILE A 132 4.08 -12.45 -4.96
C ILE A 132 3.78 -12.19 -6.43
N LYS A 133 4.80 -12.09 -7.28
CA LYS A 133 4.62 -11.91 -8.73
C LYS A 133 3.92 -13.11 -9.35
N THR A 134 4.28 -14.33 -8.98
CA THR A 134 3.63 -15.54 -9.50
C THR A 134 2.17 -15.65 -9.04
N THR A 135 1.86 -15.29 -7.78
CA THR A 135 0.46 -15.22 -7.33
C THR A 135 -0.34 -14.14 -8.04
N LEU A 136 0.24 -12.95 -8.23
CA LEU A 136 -0.41 -11.85 -8.94
C LEU A 136 -0.65 -12.20 -10.41
N HIS A 137 0.31 -12.79 -11.10
CA HIS A 137 0.11 -13.25 -12.48
C HIS A 137 -0.97 -14.33 -12.58
N ALA A 138 -1.05 -15.25 -11.61
CA ALA A 138 -2.11 -16.25 -11.57
C ALA A 138 -3.49 -15.63 -11.31
N GLU A 139 -3.58 -14.59 -10.48
CA GLU A 139 -4.82 -13.84 -10.26
C GLU A 139 -5.23 -13.03 -11.47
N VAL A 140 -4.28 -12.34 -12.12
CA VAL A 140 -4.51 -11.61 -13.37
C VAL A 140 -5.04 -12.55 -14.44
N ALA A 141 -4.42 -13.72 -14.64
CA ALA A 141 -4.88 -14.74 -15.59
C ALA A 141 -6.28 -15.29 -15.27
N ARG A 142 -6.68 -15.35 -13.99
CA ARG A 142 -8.04 -15.72 -13.59
C ARG A 142 -9.06 -14.61 -13.84
N SER A 143 -8.62 -13.36 -13.86
CA SER A 143 -9.41 -12.17 -14.15
C SER A 143 -9.33 -11.71 -15.61
N ASP A 144 -8.60 -12.42 -16.46
CA ASP A 144 -8.55 -12.15 -17.90
C ASP A 144 -9.86 -12.56 -18.58
N TYR A 145 -10.84 -11.66 -18.51
CA TYR A 145 -12.13 -11.80 -19.17
C TYR A 145 -12.04 -11.66 -20.69
N SER A 146 -10.87 -11.40 -21.26
CA SER A 146 -10.62 -11.43 -22.71
C SER A 146 -10.84 -12.82 -23.29
N ASN A 147 -10.56 -13.89 -22.51
CA ASN A 147 -10.83 -15.25 -22.92
C ASN A 147 -12.34 -15.58 -22.76
N PRO A 148 -13.04 -15.96 -23.85
CA PRO A 148 -14.48 -16.23 -23.80
C PRO A 148 -14.86 -17.40 -22.89
N ALA A 149 -13.97 -18.40 -22.71
CA ALA A 149 -14.25 -19.55 -21.84
C ALA A 149 -14.25 -19.16 -20.36
N ILE A 150 -13.30 -18.32 -19.93
CA ILE A 150 -13.20 -17.82 -18.55
C ILE A 150 -14.39 -16.90 -18.25
N ARG A 151 -14.75 -16.03 -19.20
CA ARG A 151 -15.93 -15.16 -19.09
C ARG A 151 -17.22 -15.97 -18.92
N ALA A 152 -17.43 -17.01 -19.73
CA ALA A 152 -18.62 -17.85 -19.64
C ALA A 152 -18.69 -18.61 -18.29
N ALA A 153 -17.57 -19.12 -17.79
CA ALA A 153 -17.50 -19.78 -16.49
C ALA A 153 -17.86 -18.81 -15.35
N LYS A 154 -17.35 -17.58 -15.39
CA LYS A 154 -17.66 -16.55 -14.38
C LYS A 154 -19.11 -16.09 -14.42
N LEU A 155 -19.70 -15.92 -15.60
CA LEU A 155 -21.12 -15.62 -15.74
C LEU A 155 -22.00 -16.73 -15.15
N ARG A 156 -21.63 -18.00 -15.34
CA ARG A 156 -22.31 -19.13 -14.71
C ARG A 156 -22.17 -19.13 -13.18
N GLU A 157 -20.99 -18.77 -12.67
CA GLU A 157 -20.78 -18.65 -11.23
C GLU A 157 -21.65 -17.54 -10.62
N LEU A 158 -21.73 -16.38 -11.28
CA LEU A 158 -22.57 -15.26 -10.85
C LEU A 158 -24.05 -15.61 -10.91
N SER A 159 -24.51 -16.23 -11.99
CA SER A 159 -25.92 -16.64 -12.11
C SER A 159 -26.30 -17.66 -11.04
N PHE A 160 -25.39 -18.58 -10.68
CA PHE A 160 -25.62 -19.51 -9.58
C PHE A 160 -25.73 -18.80 -8.22
N ARG A 161 -24.87 -17.81 -7.95
CA ARG A 161 -24.96 -17.00 -6.71
C ARG A 161 -26.26 -16.20 -6.65
N GLN A 162 -26.68 -15.62 -7.77
CA GLN A 162 -27.95 -14.88 -7.88
C GLN A 162 -29.15 -15.81 -7.65
N LEU A 163 -29.16 -16.99 -8.28
CA LEU A 163 -30.21 -17.99 -8.06
C LEU A 163 -30.26 -18.41 -6.59
N ARG A 164 -29.12 -18.67 -5.95
CA ARG A 164 -29.07 -19.02 -4.52
C ARG A 164 -29.61 -17.88 -3.64
N ALA A 165 -29.25 -16.63 -3.93
CA ALA A 165 -29.79 -15.48 -3.22
C ALA A 165 -31.30 -15.35 -3.39
N LEU A 166 -31.81 -15.53 -4.62
CA LEU A 166 -33.24 -15.55 -4.90
C LEU A 166 -33.96 -16.66 -4.13
N CYS A 167 -33.42 -17.89 -4.10
CA CYS A 167 -34.01 -18.98 -3.32
C CYS A 167 -34.08 -18.67 -1.82
N VAL A 168 -33.09 -17.98 -1.26
CA VAL A 168 -33.12 -17.57 0.15
C VAL A 168 -34.18 -16.50 0.39
N LEU A 169 -34.27 -15.51 -0.52
CA LEU A 169 -35.28 -14.45 -0.43
C LEU A 169 -36.70 -14.98 -0.60
N THR A 170 -36.93 -15.89 -1.55
CA THR A 170 -38.25 -16.52 -1.74
C THR A 170 -38.61 -17.39 -0.55
N LYS A 171 -37.67 -18.17 -0.01
CA LYS A 171 -37.90 -18.93 1.22
C LYS A 171 -38.31 -18.04 2.38
N ARG A 172 -37.65 -16.89 2.56
CA ARG A 172 -38.00 -15.91 3.60
C ARG A 172 -39.38 -15.29 3.36
N ALA A 173 -39.70 -14.93 2.12
CA ALA A 173 -41.01 -14.37 1.76
C ALA A 173 -42.15 -15.37 2.01
N ILE A 174 -41.93 -16.66 1.69
CA ILE A 174 -42.88 -17.74 1.98
C ILE A 174 -43.10 -17.87 3.49
N HIS A 175 -42.03 -17.94 4.27
CA HIS A 175 -42.13 -18.05 5.74
C HIS A 175 -42.91 -16.88 6.34
N HIS A 176 -42.63 -15.65 5.89
CA HIS A 176 -43.37 -14.47 6.34
C HIS A 176 -44.87 -14.54 5.99
N ALA A 177 -45.21 -14.99 4.79
CA ALA A 177 -46.60 -15.19 4.39
C ALA A 177 -47.29 -16.28 5.22
N GLU A 178 -46.57 -17.35 5.58
CA GLU A 178 -47.07 -18.41 6.46
C GLU A 178 -47.33 -17.91 7.88
N GLU A 179 -46.45 -17.07 8.45
CA GLU A 179 -46.64 -16.42 9.75
C GLU A 179 -47.85 -15.46 9.74
N GLU A 180 -48.00 -14.64 8.70
CA GLU A 180 -49.18 -13.79 8.52
C GLU A 180 -50.47 -14.61 8.43
N LEU A 181 -50.44 -15.73 7.72
CA LEU A 181 -51.59 -16.60 7.57
C LEU A 181 -51.93 -17.27 8.91
N ALA A 182 -50.93 -17.73 9.66
CA ALA A 182 -51.10 -18.28 10.99
C ALA A 182 -51.70 -17.27 11.98
N SER A 183 -51.22 -16.02 11.97
CA SER A 183 -51.78 -14.96 12.82
C SER A 183 -53.21 -14.60 12.43
N LYS A 184 -53.52 -14.49 11.13
CA LYS A 184 -54.89 -14.29 10.64
C LYS A 184 -55.82 -15.44 11.03
N LYS A 185 -55.37 -16.70 10.94
CA LYS A 185 -56.15 -17.87 11.39
C LYS A 185 -56.42 -17.82 12.90
N SER A 186 -55.43 -17.47 13.71
CA SER A 186 -55.58 -17.31 15.15
C SER A 186 -56.59 -16.20 15.49
N ASN A 187 -56.49 -15.05 14.81
CA ASN A 187 -57.43 -13.94 14.98
C ASN A 187 -58.86 -14.33 14.59
N LEU A 188 -59.04 -15.07 13.49
CA LEU A 188 -60.35 -15.58 13.09
C LEU A 188 -60.92 -16.56 14.12
N ALA A 189 -60.11 -17.47 14.65
CA ALA A 189 -60.54 -18.39 15.71
C ALA A 189 -60.96 -17.63 16.97
N MET A 190 -60.23 -16.58 17.36
CA MET A 190 -60.59 -15.71 18.46
C MET A 190 -61.93 -14.98 18.19
N ILE A 191 -62.11 -14.39 17.00
CA ILE A 191 -63.37 -13.73 16.62
C ILE A 191 -64.54 -14.71 16.64
N HIS A 192 -64.36 -15.92 16.11
CA HIS A 192 -65.40 -16.96 16.18
C HIS A 192 -65.73 -17.35 17.62
N SER A 193 -64.74 -17.47 18.49
CA SER A 193 -64.99 -17.74 19.92
C SER A 193 -65.72 -16.59 20.61
N LEU A 194 -65.41 -15.34 20.26
CA LEU A 194 -66.09 -14.15 20.77
C LEU A 194 -67.55 -14.10 20.29
N LEU A 195 -67.79 -14.37 19.00
CA LEU A 195 -69.13 -14.49 18.42
C LEU A 195 -69.95 -15.61 19.06
N ALA A 196 -69.34 -16.76 19.35
CA ALA A 196 -70.01 -17.85 20.05
C ALA A 196 -70.29 -17.54 21.53
N SER A 197 -69.47 -16.69 22.16
CA SER A 197 -69.64 -16.25 23.55
C SER A 197 -70.59 -15.05 23.71
N LEU A 198 -70.94 -14.38 22.61
CA LEU A 198 -71.94 -13.31 22.62
C LEU A 198 -73.31 -13.95 22.91
N PRO A 199 -74.02 -13.53 23.96
CA PRO A 199 -75.33 -14.06 24.27
C PRO A 199 -76.25 -13.77 23.09
N ASP A 200 -77.02 -14.78 22.69
CA ASP A 200 -78.10 -14.65 21.71
C ASP A 200 -79.07 -13.60 22.26
N THR A 201 -78.91 -12.34 21.87
CA THR A 201 -79.90 -11.30 22.11
C THR A 201 -81.04 -11.59 21.16
N GLY A 202 -81.74 -12.69 21.46
CA GLY A 202 -83.03 -13.00 20.93
C GLY A 202 -83.88 -11.77 21.14
N VAL A 203 -84.16 -11.08 20.05
CA VAL A 203 -85.32 -10.22 19.92
C VAL A 203 -86.51 -11.11 20.25
N LYS A 204 -86.86 -11.19 21.53
CA LYS A 204 -88.18 -11.62 21.96
C LYS A 204 -89.15 -10.64 21.31
N GLY A 205 -89.90 -11.13 20.33
CA GLY A 205 -91.12 -10.46 19.91
C GLY A 205 -91.98 -10.17 21.14
N GLY A 206 -92.21 -8.89 21.40
CA GLY A 206 -93.48 -8.40 21.89
C GLY A 206 -94.16 -7.78 20.66
N GLY A 207 -95.37 -8.17 20.29
CA GLY A 207 -96.55 -8.22 21.15
C GLY A 207 -97.41 -7.03 20.75
#